data_AF-A0A3D0H0L2-F1
#
_entry.id   AF-A0A3D0H0L2-F1
#
_cell.length_a   1.000
_cell.length_b   1.000
_cell.length_c   1.000
_cell.angle_alpha   90.00
_cell.angle_beta   90.00
_cell.angle_gamma   90.00
#
_symmetry.space_group_name_H-M   'P 1'
#
loop_
_entity.id
_entity.type
_entity.pdbx_description
1 polymer ?
#
loop_
_entity_poly.entity_id
_entity_poly.type
_entity_poly.pdbx_seq_one_letter_code
_entity_poly.pdbx_strand_id
1 'polypeptide(L)'
;MGTRLRQIALALMLLLVLGGNADAAKNHTTETELSSTVQAAETAGVPAATVNRLLTHGYEQNWDTADTGRLLRGLIAAQQSGFPLQPFVSKIEEGLAKRIPPSKIAQVLERKDDDYRFTQTLLADRAPRPAQHQTSVSTEERVRLTELLNAGLQREELKQLFADAPATPLPVLIRGAELLASLRQ
;
A
#
# COMPACT_ATOMS: atom_id res chain seq x y z
N MET A 1 16.84 39.01 -49.75
CA MET A 1 17.05 38.49 -48.38
C MET A 1 15.74 38.10 -47.65
N GLY A 2 14.64 37.76 -48.34
CA GLY A 2 13.34 37.51 -47.68
C GLY A 2 12.91 36.04 -47.53
N THR A 3 13.53 35.11 -48.26
CA THR A 3 13.06 33.71 -48.32
C THR A 3 13.65 32.81 -47.22
N ARG A 4 14.91 33.03 -46.82
CA ARG A 4 15.58 32.23 -45.77
C ARG A 4 15.01 32.51 -44.37
N LEU A 5 14.64 33.75 -44.06
CA LEU A 5 14.05 34.13 -42.77
C LEU A 5 12.65 33.51 -42.58
N ARG A 6 11.89 33.39 -43.69
CA ARG A 6 10.55 32.83 -43.71
C ARG A 6 10.54 31.30 -43.50
N GLN A 7 11.57 30.61 -44.01
CA GLN A 7 11.75 29.16 -43.80
C GLN A 7 12.14 28.82 -42.35
N ILE A 8 12.96 29.66 -41.71
CA ILE A 8 13.34 29.48 -40.30
C ILE A 8 12.12 29.69 -39.39
N ALA A 9 11.30 30.71 -39.66
CA ALA A 9 10.06 30.95 -38.91
C ALA A 9 9.04 29.81 -39.04
N LEU A 10 8.91 29.21 -40.24
CA LEU A 10 8.03 28.05 -40.45
C LEU A 10 8.52 26.80 -39.71
N ALA A 11 9.83 26.56 -39.71
CA ALA A 11 10.43 25.42 -39.01
C ALA A 11 10.26 25.53 -37.49
N LEU A 12 10.37 26.74 -36.94
CA LEU A 12 10.18 27.00 -35.50
C LEU A 12 8.72 26.85 -35.07
N MET A 13 7.75 27.30 -35.89
CA MET A 13 6.32 27.07 -35.64
C MET A 13 5.96 25.58 -35.68
N LEU A 14 6.54 24.81 -36.61
CA LEU A 14 6.28 23.38 -36.72
C LEU A 14 6.80 22.62 -35.49
N LEU A 15 7.96 23.02 -34.94
CA LEU A 15 8.54 22.42 -33.73
C LEU A 15 7.71 22.70 -32.47
N LEU A 16 7.10 23.88 -32.36
CA LEU A 16 6.19 24.26 -31.26
C LEU A 16 4.87 23.48 -31.30
N VAL A 17 4.34 23.20 -32.50
CA VAL A 17 3.11 22.39 -32.66
C VAL A 17 3.36 20.90 -32.36
N LEU A 18 4.54 20.37 -32.67
CA LEU A 18 4.88 18.99 -32.33
C LEU A 18 5.21 18.80 -30.84
N GLY A 19 5.81 19.80 -30.18
CA GLY A 19 6.11 19.74 -28.74
C GLY A 19 4.86 19.72 -27.86
N GLY A 20 3.82 20.49 -28.19
CA GLY A 20 2.61 20.60 -27.37
C GLY A 20 1.67 19.38 -27.39
N ASN A 21 1.75 18.52 -28.40
CA ASN A 21 0.85 17.36 -28.52
C ASN A 21 1.28 16.16 -27.67
N ALA A 22 2.57 16.04 -27.33
CA ALA A 22 3.08 14.93 -26.53
C ALA A 22 2.61 15.00 -25.05
N ASP A 23 2.54 16.20 -24.49
CA ASP A 23 2.08 16.41 -23.10
C ASP A 23 0.57 16.21 -22.95
N ALA A 24 -0.23 16.64 -23.93
CA ALA A 24 -1.68 16.47 -23.90
C ALA A 24 -2.11 14.98 -23.93
N ALA A 25 -1.44 14.16 -24.75
CA ALA A 25 -1.71 12.72 -24.82
C ALA A 25 -1.32 11.98 -23.53
N LYS A 26 -0.21 12.41 -22.90
CA LYS A 26 0.27 11.83 -21.64
C LYS A 26 -0.68 12.13 -20.49
N ASN A 27 -1.12 13.38 -20.34
CA ASN A 27 -2.03 13.80 -19.27
C ASN A 27 -3.39 13.11 -19.37
N HIS A 28 -3.94 12.99 -20.58
CA HIS A 28 -5.24 12.31 -20.77
C HIS A 28 -5.18 10.81 -20.42
N THR A 29 -4.05 10.17 -20.70
CA THR A 29 -3.83 8.76 -20.35
C THR A 29 -3.77 8.57 -18.83
N THR A 30 -3.07 9.45 -18.11
CA THR A 30 -2.91 9.32 -16.64
C THR A 30 -4.19 9.68 -15.86
N GLU A 31 -4.97 10.66 -16.32
CA GLU A 31 -6.28 10.96 -15.75
C GLU A 31 -7.27 9.80 -15.92
N THR A 32 -7.26 9.16 -17.10
CA THR A 32 -8.07 7.97 -17.38
C THR A 32 -7.65 6.80 -16.47
N GLU A 33 -6.35 6.63 -16.25
CA GLU A 33 -5.81 5.61 -15.34
C GLU A 33 -6.25 5.84 -13.90
N LEU A 34 -6.17 7.08 -13.39
CA LEU A 34 -6.61 7.40 -12.03
C LEU A 34 -8.11 7.16 -11.85
N SER A 35 -8.94 7.58 -12.81
CA SER A 35 -10.38 7.34 -12.79
C SER A 35 -10.71 5.85 -12.71
N SER A 36 -10.06 5.03 -13.54
CA SER A 36 -10.22 3.56 -13.48
C SER A 36 -9.77 2.97 -12.14
N THR A 37 -8.73 3.54 -11.52
CA THR A 37 -8.23 3.11 -10.21
C THR A 37 -9.22 3.46 -9.09
N VAL A 38 -9.87 4.62 -9.16
CA VAL A 38 -10.93 5.01 -8.22
C VAL A 38 -12.11 4.05 -8.31
N GLN A 39 -12.56 3.74 -9.52
CA GLN A 39 -13.64 2.76 -9.73
C GLN A 39 -13.27 1.37 -9.20
N ALA A 40 -12.01 0.96 -9.39
CA ALA A 40 -11.50 -0.29 -8.83
C ALA A 40 -11.47 -0.28 -7.29
N ALA A 41 -11.14 0.86 -6.66
CA ALA A 41 -11.17 1.02 -5.20
C ALA A 41 -12.58 0.87 -4.64
N GLU A 42 -13.57 1.50 -5.27
CA GLU A 42 -14.98 1.36 -4.90
C GLU A 42 -15.46 -0.08 -5.06
N THR A 43 -15.13 -0.72 -6.18
CA THR A 43 -15.50 -2.12 -6.47
C THR A 43 -14.87 -3.09 -5.47
N ALA A 44 -13.63 -2.82 -5.04
CA ALA A 44 -12.95 -3.61 -4.01
C ALA A 44 -13.59 -3.43 -2.62
N GLY A 45 -14.40 -2.39 -2.41
CA GLY A 45 -15.00 -2.07 -1.12
C GLY A 45 -14.15 -1.16 -0.24
N VAL A 46 -13.21 -0.41 -0.82
CA VAL A 46 -12.52 0.67 -0.10
C VAL A 46 -13.54 1.77 0.23
N PRO A 47 -13.64 2.25 1.48
CA PRO A 47 -14.61 3.26 1.84
C PRO A 47 -14.45 4.54 1.02
N ALA A 48 -15.56 5.06 0.46
CA ALA A 48 -15.54 6.28 -0.36
C ALA A 48 -14.93 7.48 0.38
N ALA A 49 -15.15 7.59 1.70
CA ALA A 49 -14.53 8.63 2.51
C ALA A 49 -12.99 8.55 2.54
N THR A 50 -12.42 7.35 2.47
CA THR A 50 -10.97 7.13 2.38
C THR A 50 -10.46 7.52 0.98
N VAL A 51 -11.16 7.08 -0.07
CA VAL A 51 -10.82 7.42 -1.46
C VAL A 51 -10.84 8.93 -1.67
N ASN A 52 -11.93 9.59 -1.28
CA ASN A 52 -12.09 11.04 -1.42
C ASN A 52 -11.02 11.81 -0.67
N ARG A 53 -10.69 11.41 0.57
CA ARG A 53 -9.64 12.08 1.35
C ARG A 53 -8.28 12.01 0.65
N LEU A 54 -7.95 10.86 0.05
CA LEU A 54 -6.70 10.67 -0.65
C LEU A 54 -6.65 11.48 -1.96
N LEU A 55 -7.77 11.54 -2.70
CA LEU A 55 -7.91 12.39 -3.89
C LEU A 55 -7.77 13.88 -3.54
N THR A 56 -8.46 14.35 -2.50
CA THR A 56 -8.37 15.73 -2.01
C THR A 56 -6.93 16.07 -1.62
N HIS A 57 -6.26 15.21 -0.85
CA HIS A 57 -4.86 15.43 -0.50
C HIS A 57 -3.93 15.46 -1.70
N GLY A 58 -4.10 14.54 -2.66
CA GLY A 58 -3.31 14.54 -3.89
C GLY A 58 -3.48 15.83 -4.68
N TYR A 59 -4.70 16.34 -4.78
CA TYR A 59 -5.00 17.62 -5.44
C TYR A 59 -4.38 18.81 -4.70
N GLU A 60 -4.64 18.94 -3.39
CA GLU A 60 -4.15 20.06 -2.58
C GLU A 60 -2.61 20.14 -2.52
N GLN A 61 -1.94 19.00 -2.58
CA GLN A 61 -0.49 18.90 -2.53
C GLN A 61 0.16 18.81 -3.92
N ASN A 62 -0.62 18.96 -5.00
CA ASN A 62 -0.16 18.87 -6.39
C ASN A 62 0.63 17.58 -6.68
N TRP A 63 0.19 16.45 -6.15
CA TRP A 63 0.77 15.15 -6.51
C TRP A 63 0.43 14.78 -7.94
N ASP A 64 1.31 14.02 -8.57
CA ASP A 64 0.97 13.35 -9.82
C ASP A 64 -0.18 12.36 -9.55
N THR A 65 -1.14 12.34 -10.46
CA THR A 65 -2.19 11.31 -10.57
C THR A 65 -1.64 9.89 -10.42
N ALA A 66 -0.45 9.60 -10.93
CA ALA A 66 0.22 8.31 -10.78
C ALA A 66 0.54 7.96 -9.31
N ASP A 67 0.94 8.95 -8.51
CA ASP A 67 1.28 8.77 -7.10
C ASP A 67 0.04 8.52 -6.24
N THR A 68 -1.03 9.27 -6.48
CA THR A 68 -2.35 9.02 -5.87
C THR A 68 -2.86 7.63 -6.24
N GLY A 69 -2.71 7.24 -7.51
CA GLY A 69 -3.08 5.92 -8.01
C GLY A 69 -2.30 4.78 -7.34
N ARG A 70 -0.99 4.94 -7.09
CA ARG A 70 -0.18 3.95 -6.36
C ARG A 70 -0.69 3.72 -4.93
N LEU A 71 -1.01 4.79 -4.21
CA LEU A 71 -1.54 4.67 -2.85
C LEU A 71 -2.92 3.98 -2.84
N LEU A 72 -3.80 4.31 -3.79
CA LEU A 72 -5.07 3.62 -3.95
C LEU A 72 -4.89 2.13 -4.27
N ARG A 73 -3.95 1.77 -5.15
CA ARG A 73 -3.64 0.38 -5.47
C ARG A 73 -3.18 -0.42 -4.24
N GLY A 74 -2.42 0.20 -3.34
CA GLY A 74 -2.07 -0.43 -2.06
C GLY A 74 -3.29 -0.75 -1.19
N LEU A 75 -4.27 0.16 -1.12
CA LEU A 75 -5.52 -0.07 -0.39
C LEU A 75 -6.40 -1.13 -1.07
N ILE A 76 -6.47 -1.14 -2.40
CA ILE A 76 -7.16 -2.16 -3.18
C ILE A 76 -6.58 -3.54 -2.90
N ALA A 77 -5.25 -3.69 -2.96
CA ALA A 77 -4.57 -4.96 -2.73
C ALA A 77 -4.85 -5.53 -1.33
N ALA A 78 -4.78 -4.69 -0.30
CA ALA A 78 -5.10 -5.07 1.07
C ALA A 78 -6.56 -5.53 1.21
N GLN A 79 -7.48 -4.75 0.63
CA GLN A 79 -8.91 -5.05 0.67
C GLN A 79 -9.26 -6.36 -0.06
N GLN A 80 -8.72 -6.57 -1.27
CA GLN A 80 -8.91 -7.80 -2.05
C GLN A 80 -8.32 -9.03 -1.36
N SER A 81 -7.25 -8.86 -0.60
CA SER A 81 -6.63 -9.93 0.19
C SER A 81 -7.37 -10.20 1.52
N GLY A 82 -8.45 -9.46 1.80
CA GLY A 82 -9.22 -9.58 3.04
C GLY A 82 -8.46 -9.12 4.28
N PHE A 83 -7.47 -8.24 4.12
CA PHE A 83 -6.71 -7.67 5.21
C PHE A 83 -7.45 -6.49 5.85
N PRO A 84 -7.26 -6.27 7.17
CA PRO A 84 -7.83 -5.10 7.82
C PRO A 84 -7.27 -3.83 7.16
N LEU A 85 -8.17 -2.99 6.64
CA LEU A 85 -7.78 -1.81 5.88
C LEU A 85 -7.21 -0.69 6.76
N GLN A 86 -7.70 -0.57 8.01
CA GLN A 86 -7.34 0.53 8.90
C GLN A 86 -5.83 0.67 9.17
N PRO A 87 -5.04 -0.41 9.38
CA PRO A 87 -3.59 -0.35 9.45
C PRO A 87 -2.91 0.23 8.19
N PHE A 88 -3.46 0.00 6.99
CA PHE A 88 -2.92 0.56 5.75
C PHE A 88 -3.27 2.05 5.62
N VAL A 89 -4.52 2.42 5.92
CA VAL A 89 -4.95 3.83 5.96
C VAL A 89 -4.09 4.62 6.95
N SER A 90 -3.93 4.10 8.18
CA SER A 90 -3.13 4.76 9.22
C SER A 90 -1.68 4.94 8.79
N LYS A 91 -1.15 3.98 8.01
CA LYS A 91 0.23 4.07 7.51
C LYS A 91 0.39 5.14 6.43
N ILE A 92 -0.61 5.31 5.57
CA ILE A 92 -0.67 6.43 4.64
C ILE A 92 -0.70 7.74 5.43
N GLU A 93 -1.65 7.89 6.35
CA GLU A 93 -1.81 9.11 7.15
C GLU A 93 -0.53 9.46 7.92
N GLU A 94 0.15 8.48 8.52
CA GLU A 94 1.44 8.66 9.19
C GLU A 94 2.52 9.18 8.21
N GLY A 95 2.62 8.58 7.02
CA GLY A 95 3.56 9.00 5.99
C GLY A 95 3.30 10.43 5.51
N LEU A 96 2.03 10.77 5.30
CA LEU A 96 1.60 12.11 4.90
C LEU A 96 1.91 13.15 5.97
N ALA A 97 1.61 12.86 7.24
CA ALA A 97 1.93 13.73 8.37
C ALA A 97 3.44 13.98 8.49
N LYS A 98 4.26 12.98 8.14
CA LYS A 98 5.73 13.06 8.09
C LYS A 98 6.27 13.66 6.79
N ARG A 99 5.41 14.12 5.88
CA ARG A 99 5.77 14.65 4.54
C ARG A 99 6.64 13.69 3.72
N ILE A 100 6.39 12.39 3.88
CA ILE A 100 7.08 11.37 3.09
C ILE A 100 6.50 11.39 1.67
N PRO A 101 7.33 11.31 0.62
CA PRO A 101 6.86 11.22 -0.76
C PRO A 101 5.88 10.05 -0.96
N PRO A 102 4.76 10.24 -1.69
CA PRO A 102 3.77 9.19 -1.93
C PRO A 102 4.35 7.88 -2.46
N SER A 103 5.32 7.96 -3.38
CA SER A 103 6.03 6.80 -3.91
C SER A 103 6.75 5.96 -2.84
N LYS A 104 7.32 6.59 -1.80
CA LYS A 104 7.93 5.89 -0.66
C LYS A 104 6.88 5.30 0.27
N ILE A 105 5.75 5.98 0.46
CA ILE A 105 4.63 5.44 1.22
C ILE A 105 4.10 4.18 0.53
N ALA A 106 3.94 4.21 -0.79
CA ALA A 106 3.50 3.05 -1.57
C ALA A 106 4.42 1.83 -1.38
N GLN A 107 5.74 2.02 -1.42
CA GLN A 107 6.71 0.94 -1.15
C GLN A 107 6.56 0.34 0.27
N VAL A 108 6.23 1.19 1.26
CA VAL A 108 5.96 0.72 2.63
C VAL A 108 4.65 -0.06 2.69
N LEU A 109 3.62 0.32 1.93
CA LEU A 109 2.36 -0.43 1.84
C LEU A 109 2.56 -1.79 1.17
N GLU A 110 3.38 -1.89 0.12
CA GLU A 110 3.75 -3.16 -0.52
C GLU A 110 4.42 -4.10 0.48
N ARG A 111 5.42 -3.62 1.22
CA ARG A 111 6.07 -4.41 2.27
C ARG A 111 5.09 -4.84 3.36
N LYS A 112 4.17 -3.94 3.73
CA LYS A 112 3.13 -4.24 4.72
C LYS A 112 2.19 -5.33 4.24
N ASP A 113 1.76 -5.29 2.98
CA ASP A 113 0.95 -6.35 2.35
C ASP A 113 1.68 -7.70 2.39
N ASP A 114 2.97 -7.72 2.05
CA ASP A 114 3.81 -8.92 2.12
C ASP A 114 3.92 -9.47 3.55
N ASP A 115 4.04 -8.59 4.55
CA ASP A 115 4.08 -8.97 5.96
C ASP A 115 2.74 -9.58 6.42
N TYR A 116 1.61 -9.03 5.96
CA TYR A 116 0.29 -9.62 6.20
C TYR A 116 0.11 -10.98 5.53
N ARG A 117 0.57 -11.14 4.28
CA ARG A 117 0.55 -12.45 3.59
C ARG A 117 1.37 -13.47 4.35
N PHE A 118 2.58 -13.09 4.76
CA PHE A 118 3.46 -13.96 5.52
C PHE A 118 2.83 -14.42 6.85
N THR A 119 2.28 -13.50 7.65
CA THR A 119 1.63 -13.89 8.91
C THR A 119 0.35 -14.67 8.69
N GLN A 120 -0.41 -14.40 7.61
CA GLN A 120 -1.55 -15.21 7.22
C GLN A 120 -1.14 -16.66 6.90
N THR A 121 -0.05 -16.87 6.16
CA THR A 121 0.51 -18.20 5.90
C THR A 121 0.92 -18.89 7.20
N LEU A 122 1.64 -18.21 8.10
CA LEU A 122 2.00 -18.79 9.41
C LEU A 122 0.79 -19.23 10.24
N LEU A 123 -0.29 -18.43 10.21
CA LEU A 123 -1.52 -18.74 10.93
C LEU A 123 -2.27 -19.91 10.27
N ALA A 124 -2.22 -20.03 8.95
CA ALA A 124 -2.86 -21.11 8.19
C ALA A 124 -2.13 -22.45 8.35
N ASP A 125 -0.79 -22.43 8.39
CA ASP A 125 0.05 -23.63 8.56
C ASP A 125 0.01 -24.21 9.97
N ARG A 126 -0.63 -23.49 10.90
CA ARG A 126 -0.80 -23.92 12.28
C ARG A 126 -1.78 -25.10 12.34
N ALA A 127 -1.29 -26.25 12.82
CA ALA A 127 -2.10 -27.45 12.99
C ALA A 127 -3.38 -27.18 13.84
N PRO A 128 -4.57 -27.61 13.38
CA PRO A 128 -5.80 -27.53 14.16
C PRO A 128 -5.64 -28.29 15.48
N ARG A 129 -5.98 -27.66 16.62
CA ARG A 129 -5.96 -28.36 17.91
C ARG A 129 -7.21 -29.27 18.00
N PRO A 130 -7.08 -30.57 18.35
CA PRO A 130 -8.21 -31.51 18.32
C PRO A 130 -9.34 -31.30 19.33
N ALA A 131 -9.31 -30.28 20.21
CA ALA A 131 -10.19 -30.28 21.39
C ALA A 131 -10.66 -28.90 21.89
N GLN A 132 -10.48 -27.82 21.15
CA GLN A 132 -10.99 -26.52 21.57
C GLN A 132 -11.59 -25.81 20.37
N HIS A 133 -12.87 -25.46 20.49
CA HIS A 133 -13.62 -24.55 19.62
C HIS A 133 -12.65 -23.65 18.87
N GLN A 134 -12.51 -23.91 17.58
CA GLN A 134 -11.57 -23.24 16.71
C GLN A 134 -12.00 -21.78 16.64
N THR A 135 -11.59 -20.98 17.64
CA THR A 135 -11.82 -19.54 17.65
C THR A 135 -11.05 -19.04 16.45
N SER A 136 -11.78 -18.60 15.43
CA SER A 136 -11.19 -17.97 14.25
C SER A 136 -10.21 -16.90 14.75
N VAL A 137 -9.02 -16.87 14.15
CA VAL A 137 -8.03 -15.85 14.51
C VAL A 137 -8.68 -14.49 14.33
N SER A 138 -8.79 -13.74 15.42
CA SER A 138 -9.43 -12.44 15.40
C SER A 138 -8.62 -11.46 14.54
N THR A 139 -9.30 -10.46 14.01
CA THR A 139 -8.64 -9.38 13.27
C THR A 139 -7.56 -8.70 14.13
N GLU A 140 -7.82 -8.51 15.43
CA GLU A 140 -6.88 -7.91 16.37
C GLU A 140 -5.59 -8.74 16.52
N GLU A 141 -5.72 -10.06 16.71
CA GLU A 141 -4.56 -10.95 16.80
C GLU A 141 -3.72 -10.94 15.51
N ARG A 142 -4.39 -10.91 14.35
CA ARG A 142 -3.70 -10.82 13.06
C ARG A 142 -2.93 -9.51 12.92
N VAL A 143 -3.57 -8.38 13.28
CA VAL A 143 -2.91 -7.07 13.26
C VAL A 143 -1.71 -7.07 14.20
N ARG A 144 -1.91 -7.45 15.47
CA ARG A 144 -0.83 -7.46 16.48
C ARG A 144 0.36 -8.27 16.01
N LEU A 145 0.14 -9.50 15.52
CA LEU A 145 1.20 -10.37 15.01
C LEU A 145 1.99 -9.72 13.87
N THR A 146 1.31 -9.11 12.89
CA THR A 146 1.96 -8.44 11.76
C THR A 146 2.73 -7.20 12.21
N GLU A 147 2.21 -6.42 13.16
CA GLU A 147 2.91 -5.23 13.65
C GLU A 147 4.24 -5.54 14.37
N LEU A 148 4.46 -6.78 14.82
CA LEU A 148 5.75 -7.19 15.38
C LEU A 148 6.88 -7.15 14.36
N LEU A 149 6.58 -7.41 13.09
CA LEU A 149 7.55 -7.29 11.99
C LEU A 149 7.93 -5.82 11.77
N ASN A 150 6.98 -4.91 11.95
CA ASN A 150 7.25 -3.47 11.93
C ASN A 150 8.01 -3.00 13.18
N ALA A 151 7.87 -3.71 14.30
CA ALA A 151 8.60 -3.45 15.55
C ALA A 151 10.03 -4.02 15.56
N GLY A 152 10.49 -4.60 14.45
CA GLY A 152 11.87 -5.08 14.28
C GLY A 152 12.06 -6.58 14.48
N LEU A 153 11.00 -7.35 14.76
CA LEU A 153 11.07 -8.80 14.78
C LEU A 153 11.27 -9.35 13.37
N GLN A 154 12.18 -10.29 13.18
CA GLN A 154 12.42 -10.88 11.87
C GLN A 154 11.42 -12.00 11.57
N ARG A 155 11.10 -12.19 10.29
CA ARG A 155 10.21 -13.28 9.83
C ARG A 155 10.69 -14.66 10.28
N GLU A 156 12.02 -14.87 10.30
CA GLU A 156 12.59 -16.15 10.70
C GLU A 156 12.45 -16.42 12.20
N GLU A 157 12.57 -15.38 13.04
CA GLU A 157 12.33 -15.49 14.48
C GLU A 157 10.87 -15.84 14.77
N LEU A 158 9.95 -15.23 14.02
CA LEU A 158 8.53 -15.52 14.17
C LEU A 158 8.17 -16.94 13.71
N LYS A 159 8.75 -17.42 12.61
CA LYS A 159 8.64 -18.82 12.18
C LYS A 159 9.15 -19.77 13.26
N GLN A 160 10.35 -19.50 13.79
CA GLN A 160 10.97 -20.34 14.80
C GLN A 160 10.08 -20.43 16.05
N LEU A 161 9.52 -19.30 16.49
CA LEU A 161 8.60 -19.28 17.64
C LEU A 161 7.35 -20.15 17.41
N PHE A 162 6.79 -20.13 16.19
CA PHE A 162 5.66 -20.99 15.83
C PHE A 162 6.04 -22.47 15.75
N ALA A 163 7.26 -22.77 15.31
CA ALA A 163 7.80 -24.13 15.19
C ALA A 163 8.16 -24.75 16.55
N ASP A 164 8.73 -23.97 17.47
CA ASP A 164 9.17 -24.42 18.80
C ASP A 164 7.99 -24.71 19.74
N ALA A 165 6.83 -24.09 19.48
CA ALA A 165 5.68 -24.11 20.38
C ALA A 165 4.34 -24.33 19.64
N PRO A 166 4.19 -25.42 18.85
CA PRO A 166 3.04 -25.63 17.98
C PRO A 166 1.73 -25.83 18.75
N ALA A 167 1.82 -26.36 19.97
CA ALA A 167 0.67 -26.58 20.86
C ALA A 167 0.31 -25.37 21.74
N THR A 168 1.06 -24.26 21.69
CA THR A 168 0.84 -23.10 22.57
C THR A 168 -0.26 -22.18 22.03
N PRO A 169 -1.29 -21.79 22.80
CA PRO A 169 -2.36 -20.93 22.29
C PRO A 169 -1.83 -19.65 21.62
N LEU A 170 -2.47 -19.23 20.50
CA LEU A 170 -2.02 -18.07 19.71
C LEU A 170 -1.84 -16.78 20.55
N PRO A 171 -2.76 -16.42 21.47
CA PRO A 171 -2.55 -15.24 22.34
C PRO A 171 -1.25 -15.30 23.16
N VAL A 172 -0.83 -16.50 23.58
CA VAL A 172 0.40 -16.69 24.37
C VAL A 172 1.63 -16.55 23.47
N LEU A 173 1.57 -17.07 22.23
CA LEU A 173 2.64 -16.89 21.25
C LEU A 173 2.80 -15.43 20.84
N ILE A 174 1.72 -14.70 20.62
CA ILE A 174 1.77 -13.26 20.32
C ILE A 174 2.47 -12.51 21.45
N ARG A 175 2.13 -12.80 22.72
CA ARG A 175 2.84 -12.18 23.85
C ARG A 175 4.33 -12.56 23.90
N GLY A 176 4.67 -13.81 23.61
CA GLY A 176 6.07 -14.23 23.53
C GLY A 176 6.84 -13.47 22.46
N ALA A 177 6.23 -13.32 21.28
CA ALA A 177 6.79 -12.54 20.17
C ALA A 177 6.91 -11.05 20.50
N GLU A 178 5.95 -10.47 21.24
CA GLU A 178 6.00 -9.10 21.76
C GLU A 178 7.18 -8.90 22.72
N LEU A 179 7.41 -9.85 23.63
CA LEU A 179 8.56 -9.83 24.54
C LEU A 179 9.88 -9.94 23.77
N LEU A 180 9.94 -10.76 22.72
CA LEU A 180 11.14 -10.84 21.88
C LEU A 180 11.37 -9.54 21.11
N ALA A 181 10.32 -8.93 20.57
CA ALA A 181 10.41 -7.65 19.88
C ALA A 181 10.87 -6.51 20.80
N SER A 182 10.43 -6.48 22.07
CA SER A 182 10.84 -5.45 23.02
C SER A 182 12.32 -5.55 23.43
N LEU A 183 12.92 -6.74 23.37
CA LEU A 183 14.36 -6.93 23.59
C LEU A 183 15.24 -6.41 22.43
N ARG A 184 14.63 -5.99 21.32
CA ARG A 184 15.33 -5.47 20.13
C ARG A 184 15.34 -3.94 20.05
N GLN A 185 14.64 -3.26 20.96
CA GLN A 185 14.51 -1.79 21.02
C GLN A 185 15.52 -1.19 21.98
#